data_AF-A0A444KUN8-F1
#
_entry.id   AF-A0A444KUN8-F1
#
_cell.length_a   1.000
_cell.length_b   1.000
_cell.length_c   1.000
_cell.angle_alpha   90.00
_cell.angle_beta   90.00
_cell.angle_gamma   90.00
#
_symmetry.space_group_name_H-M   'P 1'
#
loop_
_entity.id
_entity.type
_entity.pdbx_description
1 polymer ?
#
loop_
_entity_poly.entity_id
_entity_poly.type
_entity_poly.pdbx_seq_one_letter_code
_entity_poly.pdbx_strand_id
1 'polypeptide(L)'
;MAARKRAANRYYSGPPSDHFDGTLFFNPGGKPPGRFADLLKWQLGGERAKWPAANPSPFHQARPDERVSPLSFAGPKRVNAPGIAFSQLPPIDLVLVSHNHYDHLDLATLKRLKAKHDPLVITPLGNDAIIDAAVPGMRLSAHDWGGRIDLGKDAAVHVEP
;
A
#
# COMPACT_ATOMS: atom_id res chain seq x y z
N MET A 1 33.40 9.17 9.47
CA MET A 1 32.23 9.58 8.67
C MET A 1 31.13 9.99 9.63
N ALA A 2 30.68 11.25 9.59
CA ALA A 2 29.60 11.72 10.46
C ALA A 2 28.27 11.13 9.98
N ALA A 3 27.58 10.39 10.86
CA ALA A 3 26.21 9.95 10.63
C ALA A 3 25.33 11.19 10.42
N ARG A 4 24.76 11.35 9.22
CA ARG A 4 23.72 12.36 8.99
C ARG A 4 22.60 12.10 10.00
N LYS A 5 22.30 13.10 10.84
CA LYS A 5 21.15 13.07 11.74
C LYS A 5 19.90 12.88 10.87
N ARG A 6 19.31 11.69 10.90
CA ARG A 6 18.11 11.37 10.11
C ARG A 6 16.96 12.23 10.61
N ALA A 7 16.19 12.79 9.68
CA ALA A 7 15.01 13.58 10.01
C ALA A 7 14.04 12.71 10.82
N ALA A 8 13.40 13.29 11.84
CA ALA A 8 12.42 12.57 12.64
C ALA A 8 11.26 12.11 11.74
N ASN A 9 10.89 10.83 11.81
CA ASN A 9 9.76 10.31 11.06
C ASN A 9 8.47 10.83 11.68
N ARG A 10 7.70 11.62 10.92
CA ARG A 10 6.41 12.16 11.37
C ARG A 10 5.36 11.06 11.59
N TYR A 11 5.53 9.92 10.93
CA TYR A 11 4.57 8.84 10.89
C TYR A 11 4.88 7.71 11.87
N TYR A 12 6.05 7.72 12.53
CA TYR A 12 6.44 6.66 13.45
C TYR A 12 7.33 7.20 14.58
N SER A 13 6.99 6.83 15.82
CA SER A 13 7.70 7.23 17.04
C SER A 13 8.22 6.07 17.89
N GLY A 14 8.03 4.83 17.41
CA GLY A 14 8.53 3.63 18.10
C GLY A 14 10.04 3.41 17.93
N PRO A 15 10.59 2.38 18.60
CA PRO A 15 12.00 2.02 18.44
C PRO A 15 12.27 1.45 17.04
N PRO A 16 13.47 1.63 16.48
CA PRO A 16 13.93 0.87 15.32
C PRO A 16 13.92 -0.64 15.59
N SER A 17 13.85 -1.42 14.52
CA SER A 17 13.87 -2.88 14.52
C SER A 17 14.97 -3.43 13.59
N ASP A 18 14.98 -4.74 13.41
CA ASP A 18 15.85 -5.48 12.49
C ASP A 18 15.53 -5.25 11.01
N HIS A 19 14.33 -4.74 10.70
CA HIS A 19 13.88 -4.48 9.33
C HIS A 19 13.40 -3.04 9.08
N PHE A 20 13.30 -2.21 10.12
CA PHE A 20 12.82 -0.84 10.01
C PHE A 20 13.67 0.12 10.86
N ASP A 21 14.31 1.10 10.24
CA ASP A 21 15.24 2.01 10.94
C ASP A 21 14.53 3.19 11.63
N GLY A 22 13.20 3.10 11.76
CA GLY A 22 12.33 4.18 12.20
C GLY A 22 11.94 5.15 11.08
N THR A 23 12.59 5.08 9.91
CA THR A 23 12.26 5.93 8.74
C THR A 23 12.00 5.10 7.49
N LEU A 24 12.81 4.06 7.25
CA LEU A 24 12.77 3.23 6.05
C LEU A 24 12.83 1.76 6.43
N PHE A 25 12.07 0.97 5.68
CA PHE A 25 12.21 -0.48 5.67
C PHE A 25 13.48 -0.88 4.91
N PHE A 26 14.18 -1.88 5.41
CA PHE A 26 15.38 -2.45 4.81
C PHE A 26 15.37 -3.97 4.97
N ASN A 27 15.88 -4.67 3.95
CA ASN A 27 15.97 -6.13 3.96
C ASN A 27 17.43 -6.53 4.27
N PRO A 28 17.73 -7.06 5.47
CA PRO A 28 19.04 -7.61 5.81
C PRO A 28 19.41 -8.75 4.86
N GLY A 29 20.42 -8.52 4.01
CA GLY A 29 20.84 -9.48 2.98
C GLY A 29 20.10 -9.34 1.64
N GLY A 30 19.13 -8.43 1.54
CA GLY A 30 18.49 -8.05 0.28
C GLY A 30 19.43 -7.27 -0.64
N LYS A 31 19.04 -7.14 -1.92
CA LYS A 31 19.76 -6.28 -2.85
C LYS A 31 19.54 -4.81 -2.46
N PRO A 32 20.60 -4.00 -2.31
CA PRO A 32 20.44 -2.58 -2.06
C PRO A 32 19.71 -1.92 -3.24
N PRO A 33 19.03 -0.78 -3.03
CA PRO A 33 18.40 -0.05 -4.11
C PRO A 33 19.42 0.27 -5.21
N GLY A 34 18.98 0.13 -6.47
CA GLY A 34 19.81 0.38 -7.64
C GLY A 34 20.40 1.79 -7.65
N ARG A 35 21.52 1.96 -8.35
CA ARG A 35 22.18 3.26 -8.52
C ARG A 35 21.48 4.06 -9.61
N PHE A 36 21.71 5.37 -9.63
CA PHE A 36 21.20 6.24 -10.71
C PHE A 36 21.61 5.77 -12.12
N ALA A 37 22.79 5.15 -12.25
CA ALA A 37 23.24 4.55 -13.50
C ALA A 37 22.36 3.38 -13.96
N ASP A 38 21.78 2.61 -13.03
CA ASP A 38 20.88 1.49 -13.35
C ASP A 38 19.54 2.01 -13.91
N LEU A 39 19.05 3.14 -13.38
CA LEU A 39 17.89 3.85 -13.92
C LEU A 39 18.12 4.34 -15.35
N LEU A 40 19.26 4.99 -15.61
CA LEU A 40 19.63 5.46 -16.95
C LEU A 40 19.75 4.28 -17.93
N LYS A 41 20.39 3.18 -17.51
CA LYS A 41 20.52 1.97 -18.32
C LYS A 41 19.15 1.38 -18.68
N TRP A 42 18.22 1.31 -17.74
CA TRP A 42 16.84 0.87 -18.01
C TRP A 42 16.11 1.81 -18.97
N GLN A 43 16.19 3.12 -18.75
CA GLN A 43 15.46 4.11 -19.56
C GLN A 43 15.94 4.13 -21.02
N LEU A 44 17.22 3.86 -21.26
CA LEU A 44 17.84 3.86 -22.59
C LEU A 44 17.82 2.47 -23.27
N GLY A 45 17.75 1.38 -22.50
CA GLY A 45 17.87 0.02 -23.00
C GLY A 45 16.60 -0.83 -22.94
N GLY A 46 15.51 -0.34 -22.33
CA GLY A 46 14.27 -1.10 -22.18
C GLY A 46 13.40 -1.06 -23.44
N GLU A 47 13.12 -2.22 -24.03
CA GLU A 47 12.03 -2.34 -25.00
C GLU A 47 10.70 -2.09 -24.30
N ARG A 48 9.92 -1.12 -24.79
CA ARG A 48 8.57 -0.84 -24.26
C ARG A 48 7.59 -1.88 -24.79
N ALA A 49 6.97 -2.65 -23.90
CA ALA A 49 5.88 -3.53 -24.25
C ALA A 49 4.72 -2.74 -24.88
N LYS A 50 4.26 -3.15 -26.07
CA LYS A 50 3.04 -2.63 -26.68
C LYS A 50 1.84 -3.36 -26.08
N TRP A 51 1.11 -2.68 -25.20
CA TRP A 51 -0.12 -3.19 -24.63
C TRP A 51 -1.26 -3.13 -25.66
N PRO A 52 -2.19 -4.11 -25.66
CA PRO A 52 -3.37 -4.06 -26.51
C PRO A 52 -4.27 -2.89 -26.11
N ALA A 53 -5.00 -2.33 -27.07
CA ALA A 53 -5.86 -1.17 -26.86
C ALA A 53 -7.05 -1.44 -25.92
N ALA A 54 -7.46 -2.70 -25.76
CA ALA A 54 -8.49 -3.12 -24.83
C ALA A 54 -8.29 -4.58 -24.40
N ASN A 55 -8.78 -4.92 -23.21
CA ASN A 55 -8.92 -6.29 -22.74
C ASN A 55 -10.36 -6.47 -22.20
N PRO A 56 -11.28 -7.09 -22.94
CA PRO A 56 -12.69 -7.17 -22.54
C PRO A 56 -12.82 -8.00 -21.25
N SER A 57 -13.37 -7.39 -20.20
CA SER A 57 -13.67 -8.05 -18.93
C SER A 57 -15.13 -8.57 -18.95
N PRO A 58 -15.38 -9.83 -18.54
CA PRO A 58 -16.74 -10.37 -18.45
C PRO A 58 -17.55 -9.85 -17.25
N PHE A 59 -16.98 -8.98 -16.40
CA PHE A 59 -17.60 -8.51 -15.16
C PHE A 59 -18.18 -7.09 -15.30
N HIS A 60 -19.29 -6.82 -14.61
CA HIS A 60 -19.93 -5.50 -14.56
C HIS A 60 -19.02 -4.45 -13.89
N GLN A 61 -18.89 -3.28 -14.52
CA GLN A 61 -17.99 -2.23 -14.05
C GLN A 61 -18.49 -1.56 -12.76
N ALA A 62 -17.74 -1.76 -11.69
CA ALA A 62 -17.79 -0.91 -10.50
C ALA A 62 -17.28 0.51 -10.83
N ARG A 63 -17.88 1.56 -10.25
CA ARG A 63 -17.28 2.91 -10.22
C ARG A 63 -16.61 3.21 -8.88
N PRO A 64 -15.31 2.92 -8.70
CA PRO A 64 -14.46 3.64 -7.76
C PRO A 64 -13.77 4.81 -8.46
N ASP A 65 -12.93 5.54 -7.72
CA ASP A 65 -12.30 6.75 -8.21
C ASP A 65 -11.44 6.50 -9.45
N GLU A 66 -11.58 7.39 -10.44
CA GLU A 66 -11.08 7.22 -11.80
C GLU A 66 -9.54 7.30 -11.90
N ARG A 67 -8.90 7.88 -10.87
CA ARG A 67 -7.46 8.17 -10.84
C ARG A 67 -6.79 7.69 -9.58
N VAL A 68 -5.53 7.35 -9.74
CA VAL A 68 -4.59 6.98 -8.68
C VAL A 68 -3.63 8.16 -8.49
N SER A 69 -4.04 9.18 -7.73
CA SER A 69 -3.30 10.43 -7.59
C SER A 69 -3.81 11.26 -6.41
N PRO A 70 -2.97 12.08 -5.77
CA PRO A 70 -3.42 13.10 -4.82
C PRO A 70 -4.20 14.25 -5.49
N LEU A 71 -4.09 14.41 -6.81
CA LEU A 71 -4.82 15.41 -7.58
C LEU A 71 -5.94 14.74 -8.37
N SER A 72 -7.17 15.24 -8.22
CA SER A 72 -8.36 14.69 -8.90
C SER A 72 -8.33 14.83 -10.43
N PHE A 73 -7.51 15.74 -10.97
CA PHE A 73 -7.44 16.04 -12.41
C PHE A 73 -6.17 15.55 -13.11
N ALA A 74 -5.16 15.07 -12.37
CA ALA A 74 -3.86 14.70 -12.91
C ALA A 74 -3.39 13.36 -12.33
N GLY A 75 -2.60 12.58 -13.08
CA GLY A 75 -2.10 11.26 -12.66
C GLY A 75 -2.76 10.09 -13.39
N PRO A 76 -2.22 8.86 -13.19
CA PRO A 76 -2.60 7.69 -13.95
C PRO A 76 -4.08 7.36 -13.77
N LYS A 77 -4.77 7.22 -14.90
CA LYS A 77 -6.15 6.75 -14.96
C LYS A 77 -6.15 5.22 -14.89
N ARG A 78 -7.11 4.65 -14.17
CA ARG A 78 -7.29 3.19 -14.17
C ARG A 78 -7.53 2.69 -15.60
N VAL A 79 -6.77 1.67 -15.99
CA VAL A 79 -6.91 1.02 -17.31
C VAL A 79 -8.04 -0.02 -17.27
N ASN A 80 -8.25 -0.66 -16.13
CA ASN A 80 -9.30 -1.67 -15.92
C ASN A 80 -10.28 -1.24 -14.83
N ALA A 81 -11.55 -1.60 -15.01
CA ALA A 81 -12.54 -1.52 -13.95
C ALA A 81 -12.21 -2.53 -12.83
N PRO A 82 -12.63 -2.28 -11.58
CA PRO A 82 -12.47 -3.26 -10.51
C PRO A 82 -13.23 -4.55 -10.80
N GLY A 83 -12.71 -5.67 -10.29
CA GLY A 83 -13.33 -6.97 -10.45
C GLY A 83 -14.68 -7.15 -9.76
N ILE A 84 -15.02 -6.30 -8.78
CA ILE A 84 -16.31 -6.33 -8.07
C ILE A 84 -16.80 -4.92 -7.75
N ALA A 85 -18.12 -4.70 -7.89
CA ALA A 85 -18.75 -3.47 -7.43
C ALA A 85 -18.66 -3.32 -5.92
N PHE A 86 -18.34 -2.11 -5.45
CA PHE A 86 -18.27 -1.82 -4.02
C PHE A 86 -19.59 -2.15 -3.29
N SER A 87 -20.72 -1.89 -3.93
CA SER A 87 -22.04 -2.24 -3.40
C SER A 87 -22.23 -3.76 -3.25
N GLN A 88 -21.59 -4.55 -4.10
CA GLN A 88 -21.66 -6.00 -4.15
C GLN A 88 -20.59 -6.69 -3.29
N LEU A 89 -19.73 -5.93 -2.60
CA LEU A 89 -18.77 -6.53 -1.67
C LEU A 89 -19.52 -7.33 -0.58
N PRO A 90 -19.09 -8.57 -0.29
CA PRO A 90 -19.54 -9.29 0.89
C PRO A 90 -19.10 -8.54 2.16
N PRO A 91 -19.56 -8.94 3.36
CA PRO A 91 -18.97 -8.46 4.60
C PRO A 91 -17.45 -8.57 4.56
N ILE A 92 -16.76 -7.47 4.90
CA ILE A 92 -15.30 -7.40 4.92
C ILE A 92 -14.86 -7.21 6.36
N ASP A 93 -14.22 -8.23 6.93
CA ASP A 93 -13.71 -8.18 8.31
C ASP A 93 -12.26 -7.68 8.39
N LEU A 94 -11.50 -7.84 7.29
CA LEU A 94 -10.07 -7.56 7.22
C LEU A 94 -9.68 -6.92 5.88
N VAL A 95 -8.79 -5.93 5.94
CA VAL A 95 -8.12 -5.32 4.80
C VAL A 95 -6.60 -5.41 5.02
N LEU A 96 -5.87 -5.85 3.99
CA LEU A 96 -4.41 -5.88 3.99
C LEU A 96 -3.88 -4.77 3.08
N VAL A 97 -3.02 -3.91 3.62
CA VAL A 97 -2.30 -2.88 2.85
C VAL A 97 -0.84 -3.30 2.78
N SER A 98 -0.29 -3.42 1.57
CA SER A 98 1.11 -3.83 1.39
C SER A 98 2.09 -2.67 1.53
N HIS A 99 1.78 -1.50 0.96
CA HIS A 99 2.58 -0.28 1.04
C HIS A 99 1.72 0.96 0.71
N ASN A 100 2.31 2.15 0.81
CA ASN A 100 1.58 3.43 0.78
C ASN A 100 1.49 4.12 -0.58
N HIS A 101 1.83 3.44 -1.68
CA HIS A 101 1.58 4.00 -3.01
C HIS A 101 0.08 4.06 -3.29
N TYR A 102 -0.34 5.07 -4.06
CA TYR A 102 -1.77 5.35 -4.30
C TYR A 102 -2.53 4.20 -4.98
N ASP A 103 -1.84 3.30 -5.70
CA ASP A 103 -2.42 2.11 -6.32
C ASP A 103 -2.71 0.99 -5.31
N HIS A 104 -2.10 1.06 -4.13
CA HIS A 104 -2.26 0.10 -3.03
C HIS A 104 -2.93 0.70 -1.78
N LEU A 105 -2.85 2.02 -1.59
CA LEU A 105 -3.44 2.76 -0.49
C LEU A 105 -4.38 3.85 -1.02
N ASP A 106 -5.67 3.50 -1.12
CA ASP A 106 -6.73 4.44 -1.48
C ASP A 106 -7.58 4.83 -0.25
N LEU A 107 -7.30 6.01 0.28
CA LEU A 107 -7.94 6.54 1.48
C LEU A 107 -9.46 6.75 1.29
N ALA A 108 -9.91 7.06 0.07
CA ALA A 108 -11.34 7.21 -0.22
C ALA A 108 -12.06 5.86 -0.11
N THR A 109 -11.45 4.79 -0.62
CA THR A 109 -11.96 3.43 -0.46
C THR A 109 -11.95 2.99 1.00
N LEU A 110 -10.87 3.24 1.76
CA LEU A 110 -10.82 2.92 3.19
C LEU A 110 -11.93 3.63 3.98
N LYS A 111 -12.22 4.90 3.69
CA LYS A 111 -13.32 5.63 4.33
C LYS A 111 -14.69 4.99 4.06
N ARG A 112 -14.92 4.52 2.84
CA ARG A 112 -16.16 3.80 2.47
C ARG A 112 -16.25 2.44 3.16
N LEU A 113 -15.14 1.71 3.26
CA LEU A 113 -15.08 0.42 3.95
C LEU A 113 -15.34 0.57 5.44
N LYS A 114 -14.74 1.58 6.09
CA LYS A 114 -15.02 1.92 7.49
C LYS A 114 -16.50 2.16 7.73
N ALA A 115 -17.15 2.96 6.89
CA ALA A 115 -18.56 3.27 7.02
C ALA A 115 -19.49 2.07 6.81
N LYS A 116 -19.13 1.12 5.92
CA LYS A 116 -20.00 0.00 5.54
C LYS A 116 -19.75 -1.29 6.34
N HIS A 117 -18.50 -1.56 6.70
CA HIS A 117 -18.07 -2.87 7.22
C HIS A 117 -17.19 -2.78 8.48
N ASP A 118 -16.55 -1.64 8.74
CA ASP A 118 -15.61 -1.43 9.86
C ASP A 118 -14.53 -2.53 10.03
N PRO A 119 -13.78 -2.86 8.96
CA PRO A 119 -12.79 -3.92 9.00
C PRO A 119 -11.58 -3.54 9.86
N LEU A 120 -10.84 -4.55 10.33
CA LEU A 120 -9.46 -4.37 10.77
C LEU A 120 -8.56 -4.13 9.54
N VAL A 121 -7.71 -3.11 9.60
CA VAL A 121 -6.69 -2.84 8.58
C VAL A 121 -5.32 -3.24 9.12
N ILE A 122 -4.69 -4.23 8.50
CA ILE A 122 -3.30 -4.60 8.74
C ILE A 122 -2.42 -3.88 7.72
N THR A 123 -1.38 -3.20 8.18
CA THR A 123 -0.55 -2.31 7.37
C THR A 123 0.90 -2.26 7.87
N PRO A 124 1.88 -1.84 7.04
CA PRO A 124 3.24 -1.55 7.52
C PRO A 124 3.29 -0.44 8.57
N LEU A 125 4.34 -0.45 9.39
CA LEU A 125 4.68 0.65 10.31
C LEU A 125 4.66 2.02 9.61
N GLY A 126 4.00 2.99 10.24
CA GLY A 126 3.90 4.38 9.77
C GLY A 126 2.74 4.66 8.84
N ASN A 127 2.20 3.66 8.15
CA ASN A 127 1.00 3.86 7.32
C ASN A 127 -0.26 4.06 8.16
N ASP A 128 -0.30 3.49 9.36
CA ASP A 128 -1.36 3.69 10.35
C ASP A 128 -1.56 5.18 10.67
N ALA A 129 -0.47 5.94 10.86
CA ALA A 129 -0.57 7.38 11.08
C ALA A 129 -1.19 8.14 9.88
N ILE A 130 -0.91 7.69 8.65
CA ILE A 130 -1.51 8.27 7.43
C ILE A 130 -3.00 7.93 7.37
N ILE A 131 -3.35 6.66 7.65
CA ILE A 131 -4.73 6.18 7.58
C ILE A 131 -5.58 6.80 8.68
N ASP A 132 -5.11 6.86 9.92
CA ASP A 132 -5.85 7.43 11.05
C ASP A 132 -6.13 8.92 10.83
N ALA A 133 -5.16 9.67 10.30
CA ALA A 133 -5.35 11.08 9.96
C ALA A 133 -6.45 11.30 8.89
N ALA A 134 -6.63 10.36 7.95
CA ALA A 134 -7.60 10.45 6.87
C ALA A 134 -8.96 9.80 7.21
N VAL A 135 -8.96 8.77 8.04
CA VAL A 135 -10.12 7.97 8.46
C VAL A 135 -10.06 7.75 9.98
N PRO A 136 -10.37 8.78 10.78
CA PRO A 136 -10.26 8.69 12.24
C PRO A 136 -11.08 7.53 12.82
N GLY A 137 -10.46 6.77 13.73
CA GLY A 137 -11.11 5.63 14.40
C GLY A 137 -11.21 4.37 13.54
N MET A 138 -10.48 4.31 12.41
CA MET A 138 -10.25 3.05 11.69
C MET A 138 -9.54 2.06 12.62
N ARG A 139 -9.96 0.79 12.60
CA ARG A 139 -9.29 -0.27 13.34
C ARG A 139 -7.97 -0.59 12.64
N LEU A 140 -6.84 -0.29 13.27
CA LEU A 140 -5.51 -0.39 12.66
C LEU A 140 -4.62 -1.35 13.42
N SER A 141 -3.81 -2.11 12.68
CA SER A 141 -2.73 -2.94 13.19
C SER A 141 -1.50 -2.72 12.31
N ALA A 142 -0.50 -2.02 12.85
CA ALA A 142 0.72 -1.70 12.14
C ALA A 142 1.83 -2.68 12.51
N HIS A 143 2.50 -3.26 11.51
CA HIS A 143 3.47 -4.33 11.73
C HIS A 143 4.75 -4.11 10.93
N ASP A 144 5.82 -4.68 11.47
CA ASP A 144 7.11 -4.81 10.82
C ASP A 144 7.21 -6.14 10.05
N TRP A 145 8.22 -6.25 9.18
CA TRP A 145 8.59 -7.52 8.54
C TRP A 145 9.00 -8.57 9.59
N GLY A 146 8.78 -9.84 9.26
CA GLY A 146 8.91 -10.97 10.19
C GLY A 146 7.74 -11.10 11.18
N GLY A 147 6.81 -10.14 11.19
CA GLY A 147 5.63 -10.17 12.05
C GLY A 147 4.63 -11.27 11.65
N ARG A 148 4.03 -11.91 12.67
CA ARG A 148 2.88 -12.81 12.50
C ARG A 148 1.68 -12.26 13.28
N ILE A 149 0.53 -12.22 12.62
CA ILE A 149 -0.74 -11.81 13.20
C ILE A 149 -1.71 -12.98 13.10
N ASP A 150 -2.10 -13.55 14.24
CA ASP A 150 -3.12 -14.60 14.27
C ASP A 150 -4.53 -14.02 14.12
N LEU A 151 -5.28 -14.54 13.15
CA LEU A 151 -6.66 -14.17 12.84
C LEU A 151 -7.59 -15.25 13.34
N GLY A 152 -7.79 -15.29 14.67
CA GLY A 152 -8.53 -16.38 15.31
C GLY A 152 -7.75 -17.68 15.33
N LYS A 153 -8.43 -18.82 15.18
CA LYS A 153 -7.81 -20.16 15.32
C LYS A 153 -7.29 -20.73 14.00
N ASP A 154 -7.80 -20.26 12.86
CA ASP A 154 -7.67 -20.97 11.58
C ASP A 154 -6.85 -20.21 10.53
N ALA A 155 -6.50 -18.96 10.78
CA ALA A 155 -5.78 -18.12 9.82
C ALA A 155 -4.73 -17.24 10.51
N ALA A 156 -3.70 -16.88 9.75
CA ALA A 156 -2.70 -15.91 10.18
C ALA A 156 -2.15 -15.13 8.98
N VAL A 157 -1.68 -13.92 9.25
CA VAL A 157 -0.99 -13.06 8.30
C VAL A 157 0.47 -13.00 8.69
N HIS A 158 1.34 -13.34 7.74
CA HIS A 158 2.78 -13.13 7.84
C HIS A 158 3.14 -11.88 7.07
N VAL A 159 3.94 -11.01 7.69
CA VAL A 159 4.42 -9.76 7.08
C VAL A 159 5.84 -10.01 6.62
N GLU A 160 6.05 -10.04 5.31
CA GLU A 160 7.31 -10.43 4.69
C GLU A 160 7.92 -9.28 3.86
N PRO A 161 9.24 -9.31 3.61
CA PRO A 161 9.95 -8.33 2.76
C PRO A 161 9.53 -8.27 1.29
#